data_AF-A0A2V7XU89-F1
#
_entry.id   AF-A0A2V7XU89-F1
#
_cell.length_a   1.000
_cell.length_b   1.000
_cell.length_c   1.000
_cell.angle_alpha   90.00
_cell.angle_beta   90.00
_cell.angle_gamma   90.00
#
_symmetry.space_group_name_H-M   'P 1'
#
loop_
_entity.id
_entity.type
_entity.pdbx_description
1 polymer ?
#
loop_
_entity_poly.entity_id
_entity_poly.type
_entity_poly.pdbx_seq_one_letter_code
_entity_poly.pdbx_strand_id
1 'polypeptide(L)'
;LSDFRVDHQGRLKFEGLLGGGKTEIHLQPLRDGRFQLHLEAERLSLAGLSNPLTVELRIGDDVGRLVTAARIEREDEEEETHSRQHER
;
A
#
# COMPACT_ATOMS: atom_id res chain seq x y z
N LEU A 1 13.46 -4.23 8.10
CA LEU A 1 13.76 -2.91 8.71
C LEU A 1 12.78 -1.93 8.12
N SER A 2 12.22 -1.05 8.95
CA SER A 2 11.38 0.05 8.50
C SER A 2 12.19 1.34 8.66
N ASP A 3 12.04 2.25 7.72
CA ASP A 3 12.71 3.54 7.70
C ASP A 3 11.69 4.65 7.56
N PHE A 4 11.90 5.72 8.30
CA PHE A 4 11.01 6.86 8.37
C PHE A 4 11.84 8.12 8.27
N ARG A 5 11.57 8.92 7.24
CA ARG A 5 12.31 10.14 6.95
C ARG A 5 11.34 11.30 6.76
N VAL A 6 11.73 12.45 7.31
CA VAL A 6 11.06 13.73 7.09
C VAL A 6 12.12 14.73 6.68
N ASP A 7 11.83 15.51 5.63
CA ASP A 7 12.73 16.58 5.20
C ASP A 7 12.34 17.95 5.78
N HIS A 8 13.17 18.96 5.50
CA HIS A 8 12.94 20.34 5.98
C HIS A 8 11.68 21.00 5.40
N GLN A 9 11.05 20.41 4.38
CA GLN A 9 9.81 20.89 3.79
C GLN A 9 8.59 20.14 4.35
N GLY A 10 8.79 19.23 5.32
CA GLY A 10 7.73 18.43 5.91
C GLY A 10 7.24 17.30 5.01
N ARG A 11 7.97 16.97 3.93
CA ARG A 11 7.66 15.77 3.13
C ARG A 11 8.10 14.56 3.91
N LEU A 12 7.21 13.59 4.02
CA LEU A 12 7.42 12.36 4.75
C LEU A 12 7.52 11.20 3.78
N LYS A 13 8.54 10.36 3.99
CA LYS A 13 8.70 9.07 3.33
C LYS A 13 8.79 7.97 4.38
N PHE A 14 8.00 6.93 4.20
CA PHE A 14 8.11 5.68 4.94
C PHE A 14 8.36 4.54 3.96
N GLU A 15 9.30 3.67 4.31
CA GLU A 15 9.56 2.40 3.64
C GLU A 15 9.63 1.30 4.69
N GLY A 16 8.85 0.24 4.55
CA GLY A 16 8.89 -0.83 5.55
C GLY A 16 8.00 -2.01 5.23
N LEU A 17 7.84 -2.87 6.23
CA LEU A 17 6.92 -4.01 6.15
C LEU A 17 5.67 -3.70 6.97
N LEU A 18 4.51 -3.70 6.31
CA LEU A 18 3.19 -3.56 6.94
C LEU A 18 2.30 -4.71 6.48
N GLY A 19 1.62 -5.38 7.42
CA GLY A 19 0.74 -6.51 7.09
C GLY A 19 1.43 -7.66 6.34
N GLY A 20 2.76 -7.80 6.46
CA GLY A 20 3.57 -8.79 5.74
C GLY A 20 4.02 -8.37 4.34
N GLY A 21 3.47 -7.29 3.79
CA GLY A 21 3.87 -6.72 2.50
C GLY A 21 4.93 -5.63 2.63
N LYS A 22 5.69 -5.40 1.56
CA LYS A 22 6.53 -4.21 1.44
C LYS A 22 5.64 -3.01 1.17
N THR A 23 5.88 -1.90 1.84
CA THR A 23 5.05 -0.72 1.72
C THR A 23 5.91 0.53 1.64
N GLU A 24 5.55 1.41 0.71
CA GLU A 24 6.12 2.73 0.54
C GLU A 24 5.01 3.76 0.65
N ILE A 25 5.19 4.75 1.53
CA ILE A 25 4.22 5.82 1.76
C ILE A 25 4.93 7.15 1.58
N HIS A 26 4.35 8.01 0.75
CA HIS A 26 4.76 9.40 0.61
C HIS A 26 3.62 10.32 1.04
N LEU A 27 3.94 11.26 1.91
CA LEU A 27 3.02 12.31 2.30
C LEU A 27 3.65 13.67 1.99
N GLN A 28 3.01 14.42 1.10
CA GLN A 28 3.46 15.74 0.68
C GLN A 28 2.49 16.81 1.20
N PRO A 29 2.96 17.78 2.01
CA PRO A 29 2.13 18.91 2.38
C PRO A 29 1.79 19.76 1.15
N LEU A 30 0.54 20.18 1.08
CA LEU A 30 0.00 21.13 0.11
C LEU A 30 -0.32 22.44 0.84
N ARG A 31 -0.98 23.37 0.14
CA ARG A 31 -1.49 24.61 0.75
C ARG A 31 -2.75 24.34 1.58
N ASP A 32 -3.01 25.22 2.54
CA ASP A 32 -4.25 25.28 3.33
C ASP A 32 -4.47 24.02 4.20
N GLY A 33 -3.40 23.44 4.74
CA GLY A 33 -3.48 22.27 5.63
C GLY A 33 -3.85 20.96 4.91
N ARG A 34 -3.85 20.94 3.58
CA ARG A 34 -4.08 19.73 2.79
C ARG A 34 -2.79 18.94 2.60
N PHE A 35 -2.94 17.65 2.35
CA PHE A 35 -1.82 16.75 2.04
C PHE A 35 -2.16 15.90 0.81
N GLN A 36 -1.14 15.60 0.03
CA GLN A 36 -1.20 14.54 -0.98
C GLN A 36 -0.59 13.27 -0.38
N LEU A 37 -1.36 12.19 -0.39
CA LEU A 37 -0.94 10.86 0.06
C LEU A 37 -0.75 9.96 -1.15
N HIS A 38 0.41 9.31 -1.23
CA HIS A 38 0.69 8.22 -2.15
C HIS A 38 1.09 6.99 -1.34
N LEU A 39 0.46 5.85 -1.64
CA LEU A 39 0.72 4.58 -0.96
C LEU A 39 0.84 3.50 -2.01
N GLU A 40 1.98 2.82 -1.99
CA GLU A 40 2.24 1.62 -2.78
C GLU A 40 2.59 0.48 -1.84
N ALA A 41 2.09 -0.71 -2.16
CA ALA A 41 2.40 -1.89 -1.39
C ALA A 41 2.41 -3.14 -2.26
N GLU A 42 3.37 -4.01 -1.98
CA GLU A 42 3.60 -5.27 -2.67
C GLU A 42 3.42 -6.43 -1.71
N ARG A 43 2.94 -7.56 -2.23
CA ARG A 43 2.79 -8.83 -1.47
C ARG A 43 1.90 -8.68 -0.23
N LEU A 44 0.91 -7.80 -0.30
CA LEU A 44 -0.14 -7.72 0.70
C LEU A 44 -1.21 -8.78 0.43
N SER A 45 -1.72 -9.41 1.49
CA SER A 45 -2.98 -10.13 1.39
C SER A 45 -4.11 -9.13 1.18
N LEU A 46 -4.82 -9.26 0.06
CA LEU A 46 -5.99 -8.45 -0.27
C LEU A 46 -7.30 -9.13 0.14
N ALA A 47 -7.24 -10.20 0.93
CA ALA A 47 -8.42 -10.92 1.39
C ALA A 47 -9.34 -9.99 2.19
N GLY A 48 -10.60 -9.88 1.75
CA GLY A 48 -11.60 -9.02 2.40
C GLY A 48 -11.50 -7.53 2.05
N LEU A 49 -10.55 -7.11 1.20
CA LEU A 49 -10.53 -5.74 0.67
C LEU A 49 -11.39 -5.65 -0.59
N SER A 50 -12.30 -4.67 -0.60
CA SER A 50 -13.14 -4.33 -1.74
C SER A 50 -12.88 -2.90 -2.17
N ASN A 51 -12.76 -2.66 -3.48
CA ASN A 51 -12.76 -1.30 -4.02
C ASN A 51 -14.19 -0.75 -4.10
N PRO A 52 -14.41 0.55 -3.82
CA PRO A 52 -13.42 1.54 -3.35
C PRO A 52 -13.05 1.35 -1.87
N LEU A 53 -11.84 1.81 -1.51
CA LEU A 53 -11.30 1.76 -0.17
C LEU A 53 -11.56 3.07 0.57
N THR A 54 -11.74 2.98 1.88
CA THR A 54 -11.65 4.15 2.77
C THR A 54 -10.25 4.23 3.34
N VAL A 55 -9.57 5.35 3.10
CA VAL A 55 -8.26 5.67 3.64
C VAL A 55 -8.43 6.69 4.75
N GLU A 56 -7.90 6.40 5.93
CA GLU A 56 -7.84 7.33 7.06
C GLU A 56 -6.37 7.71 7.32
N LEU A 57 -6.09 9.00 7.34
CA LEU A 57 -4.79 9.56 7.69
C LEU A 57 -4.89 10.26 9.05
N ARG A 58 -3.99 9.91 9.96
CA ARG A 58 -3.82 10.58 11.26
C ARG A 58 -2.46 11.24 11.36
N ILE A 59 -2.42 12.51 11.74
CA ILE A 59 -1.19 13.27 12.02
C ILE A 59 -1.38 13.95 13.36
N GLY A 60 -0.72 13.43 14.41
CA GLY A 60 -1.03 13.87 15.78
C GLY A 60 -2.51 13.64 16.10
N ASP A 61 -3.21 14.70 16.49
CA ASP A 61 -4.64 14.68 16.82
C ASP A 61 -5.56 14.94 15.60
N ASP A 62 -4.99 15.32 14.45
CA ASP A 62 -5.76 15.59 13.23
C ASP A 62 -6.12 14.30 12.50
N VAL A 63 -7.34 14.22 11.95
CA VAL A 63 -7.81 13.08 11.15
C VAL A 63 -8.42 13.54 9.83
N GLY A 64 -8.00 12.90 8.74
CA GLY A 64 -8.59 13.03 7.41
C GLY A 64 -9.07 11.67 6.91
N ARG A 65 -10.21 11.64 6.20
CA ARG A 65 -10.73 10.44 5.55
C ARG A 65 -10.99 10.71 4.07
N LEU A 66 -10.67 9.74 3.24
CA LEU A 66 -10.90 9.78 1.80
C LEU A 66 -11.39 8.42 1.32
N VAL A 67 -12.42 8.40 0.48
CA VAL A 67 -12.80 7.21 -0.30
C VAL A 67 -12.08 7.29 -1.63
N THR A 68 -11.31 6.25 -1.98
CA THR A 68 -10.53 6.19 -3.22
C THR A 68 -10.55 4.78 -3.81
N ALA A 69 -10.30 4.67 -5.11
CA ALA A 69 -10.10 3.39 -5.77
C ALA A 69 -8.60 3.04 -5.76
N ALA A 70 -8.25 1.83 -5.31
CA ALA A 70 -6.89 1.31 -5.50
C ALA A 70 -6.75 0.61 -6.84
N ARG A 71 -5.62 0.83 -7.51
CA ARG A 71 -5.18 -0.06 -8.59
C ARG A 71 -4.58 -1.32 -7.95
N ILE A 72 -5.16 -2.46 -8.28
CA ILE A 72 -4.75 -3.77 -7.75
C ILE A 72 -4.28 -4.63 -8.91
N GLU A 73 -3.05 -5.11 -8.81
CA GLU A 73 -2.46 -6.08 -9.74
C GLU A 73 -2.23 -7.36 -8.96
N ARG A 74 -2.62 -8.50 -9.53
CA ARG A 74 -2.38 -9.83 -8.97
C ARG A 74 -1.31 -10.49 -9.80
N GLU A 75 -0.27 -10.99 -9.16
CA GLU A 75 0.62 -11.97 -9.79
C GLU A 75 -0.14 -13.30 -9.77
N ASP A 76 -0.66 -13.70 -10.94
CA ASP A 76 -1.20 -15.05 -11.08
C ASP A 76 -0.02 -16.02 -10.98
N GLU A 77 -0.01 -16.89 -9.97
CA GLU A 77 0.93 -18.00 -9.92
C GLU A 77 0.62 -18.90 -11.13
N GLU A 78 1.52 -18.96 -12.11
CA GLU A 78 1.44 -19.94 -13.18
C GLU A 78 1.50 -21.35 -12.55
N GLU A 79 0.36 -22.04 -12.51
CA GLU A 79 0.33 -23.46 -12.19
C GLU A 79 1.10 -24.22 -13.29
N GLU A 80 2.36 -24.60 -13.03
CA GLU A 80 3.02 -25.66 -13.79
C GLU A 80 2.28 -26.99 -13.51
N THR A 81 1.23 -27.26 -14.29
CA THR A 81 0.63 -28.60 -14.36
C THR A 81 1.61 -29.57 -15.01
N HIS A 82 2.56 -30.07 -14.23
CA HIS A 82 3.42 -31.15 -14.64
C HIS A 82 2.59 -32.44 -14.66
N SER A 83 1.93 -32.68 -15.79
CA SER A 83 1.22 -33.92 -16.08
C SER A 83 2.27 -35.04 -16.19
N ARG A 84 2.61 -35.66 -15.07
CA ARG A 84 3.28 -36.96 -15.06
C ARG A 84 2.29 -37.98 -15.62
N GLN A 85 2.42 -38.25 -16.93
CA GLN A 85 1.90 -39.48 -17.52
C GLN A 85 2.46 -40.66 -16.73
N HIS A 86 1.58 -41.41 -16.06
CA HIS A 86 1.89 -42.73 -15.55
C HIS A 86 0.77 -43.69 -15.96
N GLU A 87 1.19 -44.73 -16.67
CA GLU A 87 0.55 -46.05 -16.83
C GLU A 87 -0.74 -46.11 -17.68
N ARG A 88 -0.89 -46.97 -18.69
CA ARG A 88 -0.20 -48.22 -19.09
C ARG A 88 -0.18 -48.40 -20.60
#